data_AF-A0A2V6FLE6-F1
#
_entry.id   AF-A0A2V6FLE6-F1
#
_cell.length_a   1.000
_cell.length_b   1.000
_cell.length_c   1.000
_cell.angle_alpha   90.00
_cell.angle_beta   90.00
_cell.angle_gamma   90.00
#
_symmetry.space_group_name_H-M   'P 1'
#
loop_
_entity.id
_entity.type
_entity.pdbx_description
1 polymer ?
#
loop_
_entity_poly.entity_id
_entity_poly.type
_entity_poly.pdbx_seq_one_letter_code
_entity_poly.pdbx_strand_id
1 'polypeptide(L)'
;LDHFWFTLFHELGHVLKHLATGKAEGFVDDLKLPAKNKCEREADDFARNTLVPKRDWEAFDRQGQFDHRSVRREARRLMIDGSILAGRVRMEHNDFRILTSLVGNGKVRVLFKLSPNPFA
;
A
#
# COMPACT_ATOMS: atom_id res chain seq x y z
N LEU A 1 -0.41 1.40 -9.66
CA LEU A 1 -0.17 -0.03 -9.29
C LEU A 1 0.19 -0.09 -7.83
N ASP A 2 1.09 0.81 -7.39
CA ASP A 2 1.30 1.19 -6.00
C ASP A 2 0.01 1.28 -5.17
N HIS A 3 -0.94 2.12 -5.58
CA HIS A 3 -2.17 2.38 -4.84
C HIS A 3 -3.00 1.11 -4.69
N PHE A 4 -3.12 0.32 -5.77
CA PHE A 4 -3.87 -0.93 -5.73
C PHE A 4 -3.32 -1.89 -4.67
N TRP A 5 -2.01 -2.14 -4.67
CA TRP A 5 -1.40 -3.03 -3.69
C TRP A 5 -1.51 -2.46 -2.28
N PHE A 6 -1.30 -1.16 -2.09
CA PHE A 6 -1.46 -0.52 -0.79
C PHE A 6 -2.89 -0.71 -0.25
N THR A 7 -3.90 -0.33 -1.02
CA THR A 7 -5.31 -0.47 -0.64
C THR A 7 -5.68 -1.92 -0.36
N LEU A 8 -5.29 -2.86 -1.22
CA LEU A 8 -5.59 -4.28 -1.01
C LEU A 8 -5.03 -4.78 0.33
N PHE A 9 -3.79 -4.44 0.65
CA PHE A 9 -3.18 -4.85 1.92
C PHE A 9 -3.74 -4.07 3.12
N HIS A 10 -4.18 -2.82 2.94
CA HIS A 10 -4.86 -2.06 3.98
C HIS A 10 -6.18 -2.74 4.37
N GLU A 11 -7.01 -3.10 3.38
CA GLU A 11 -8.26 -3.83 3.62
C GLU A 11 -8.00 -5.22 4.23
N LEU A 12 -6.95 -5.92 3.78
CA LEU A 12 -6.54 -7.17 4.42
C LEU A 12 -6.11 -6.96 5.89
N GLY A 13 -5.48 -5.82 6.19
CA GLY A 13 -5.15 -5.40 7.56
C GLY A 13 -6.41 -5.26 8.41
N HIS A 14 -7.47 -4.64 7.89
CA HIS A 14 -8.76 -4.58 8.58
C HIS A 14 -9.35 -5.96 8.84
N VAL A 15 -9.34 -6.85 7.84
CA VAL A 15 -9.86 -8.22 7.99
C VAL A 15 -9.07 -8.98 9.07
N LEU A 16 -7.74 -8.99 8.99
CA LEU A 16 -6.91 -9.80 9.89
C LEU A 16 -6.84 -9.23 11.31
N LYS A 17 -6.79 -7.91 11.47
CA LYS A 17 -6.58 -7.29 12.79
C LYS A 17 -7.88 -6.94 13.52
N HIS A 18 -8.96 -6.65 12.80
CA HIS A 18 -10.19 -6.12 13.40
C HIS A 18 -11.39 -7.05 13.22
N LEU A 19 -11.54 -7.68 12.05
CA LEU A 19 -12.66 -8.59 11.79
C LEU A 19 -12.42 -9.97 12.41
N ALA A 20 -11.27 -10.60 12.14
CA ALA A 20 -10.95 -11.96 12.57
C ALA A 20 -10.69 -12.09 14.09
N THR A 21 -10.43 -10.98 14.80
CA THR A 21 -10.11 -10.96 16.22
C THR A 21 -11.32 -10.75 17.13
N GLY A 22 -12.54 -10.69 16.58
CA GLY A 22 -13.76 -10.40 17.34
C GLY A 22 -13.88 -8.94 17.81
N LYS A 23 -12.90 -8.07 17.48
CA LYS A 23 -13.00 -6.61 17.70
C LYS A 23 -14.10 -5.95 16.86
N ALA A 24 -14.72 -6.70 15.95
CA ALA A 24 -15.91 -6.30 15.20
C ALA A 24 -17.16 -6.13 16.08
N GLU A 25 -17.30 -6.85 17.20
CA GLU A 25 -18.48 -6.74 18.08
C GLU A 25 -18.51 -5.41 18.85
N GLY A 26 -17.35 -4.81 19.14
CA GLY A 26 -17.26 -3.44 19.66
C GLY A 26 -17.38 -2.34 18.59
N PHE A 27 -17.44 -2.71 17.30
CA PHE A 27 -17.42 -1.77 16.17
C PHE A 27 -18.76 -1.06 15.96
N VAL A 28 -19.85 -1.67 16.43
CA VAL A 28 -21.21 -1.10 16.34
C VAL A 28 -21.49 -0.15 17.53
N ASP A 29 -20.91 -0.42 18.71
CA ASP A 29 -21.17 0.35 19.94
C ASP A 29 -20.15 1.48 20.16
N ASP A 30 -18.93 1.34 19.62
CA ASP A 30 -17.79 2.23 19.88
C ASP A 30 -17.46 3.14 18.68
N LEU A 31 -18.51 3.74 18.07
CA LEU A 31 -18.45 4.82 17.06
C LEU A 31 -17.81 6.12 17.58
N LYS A 32 -16.90 6.04 18.54
CA LYS A 32 -16.05 7.15 18.98
C LYS A 32 -14.91 7.28 17.98
N LEU A 33 -14.77 8.48 17.41
CA LEU A 33 -13.70 8.89 16.48
C LEU A 33 -12.28 8.35 16.81
N PRO A 34 -11.84 8.23 18.09
CA PRO A 34 -10.51 7.70 18.42
C PRO A 34 -10.29 6.22 18.05
N ALA A 35 -11.31 5.37 18.16
CA ALA A 35 -11.21 3.94 17.88
C ALA A 35 -11.04 3.70 16.37
N LYS A 36 -11.79 4.44 15.55
CA LYS A 36 -11.63 4.47 14.09
C LYS A 36 -10.20 4.87 13.72
N ASN A 37 -9.70 5.99 14.27
CA ASN A 37 -8.34 6.47 13.99
C ASN A 37 -7.25 5.46 14.37
N LYS A 38 -7.45 4.62 15.39
CA LYS A 38 -6.50 3.55 15.74
C LYS A 38 -6.52 2.41 14.73
N CYS A 39 -7.71 1.95 14.33
CA CYS A 39 -7.86 0.88 13.35
C CYS A 39 -7.26 1.26 11.99
N GLU A 40 -7.53 2.48 11.51
CA GLU A 40 -6.93 3.00 10.27
C GLU A 40 -5.40 2.98 10.33
N ARG A 41 -4.81 3.45 11.43
CA ARG A 41 -3.35 3.41 11.63
C ARG A 41 -2.81 1.97 11.66
N GLU A 42 -3.50 1.07 12.35
CA GLU A 42 -3.08 -0.34 12.43
C GLU A 42 -3.13 -1.05 11.07
N ALA A 43 -4.10 -0.71 10.22
CA ALA A 43 -4.24 -1.21 8.85
C ALA A 43 -3.19 -0.60 7.91
N ASP A 44 -2.95 0.71 8.01
CA ASP A 44 -1.87 1.39 7.31
C ASP A 44 -0.50 0.80 7.65
N ASP A 45 -0.19 0.64 8.94
CA ASP A 45 1.06 0.07 9.41
C ASP A 45 1.22 -1.38 8.95
N PHE A 46 0.12 -2.14 8.92
CA PHE A 46 0.12 -3.48 8.34
C PHE A 46 0.48 -3.43 6.85
N ALA A 47 -0.23 -2.62 6.06
CA ALA A 47 -0.02 -2.56 4.62
C ALA A 47 1.41 -2.14 4.26
N ARG A 48 1.93 -1.07 4.87
CA ARG A 48 3.29 -0.56 4.60
C ARG A 48 4.34 -1.61 4.93
N ASN A 49 4.24 -2.23 6.11
CA ASN A 49 5.28 -3.11 6.63
C ASN A 49 5.18 -4.53 6.11
N THR A 50 4.03 -4.97 5.60
CA THR A 50 3.90 -6.24 4.89
C THR A 50 4.41 -6.10 3.45
N LEU A 51 4.11 -5.00 2.75
CA LEU A 51 4.58 -4.77 1.39
C LEU A 51 6.08 -4.49 1.31
N VAL A 52 6.60 -3.71 2.26
CA VAL A 52 8.03 -3.40 2.38
C VAL A 52 8.39 -3.52 3.87
N PRO A 53 9.11 -4.56 4.30
CA PRO A 53 9.44 -4.74 5.71
C PRO A 53 10.13 -3.50 6.29
N LYS A 54 9.75 -3.10 7.51
CA LYS A 54 10.22 -1.86 8.16
C LYS A 54 11.75 -1.74 8.14
N ARG A 55 12.45 -2.83 8.47
CA ARG A 55 13.92 -2.87 8.48
C ARG A 55 14.52 -2.59 7.09
N ASP A 56 13.95 -3.18 6.06
CA ASP A 56 14.40 -2.99 4.68
C ASP A 56 14.10 -1.57 4.18
N TRP A 57 12.92 -1.05 4.52
CA TRP A 57 12.56 0.35 4.26
C TRP A 57 13.56 1.31 4.90
N GLU A 58 13.80 1.20 6.20
CA GLU A 58 14.72 2.09 6.92
C GLU A 58 16.16 2.00 6.38
N ALA A 59 16.60 0.81 5.97
CA ALA A 59 17.92 0.64 5.36
C ALA A 59 18.02 1.29 3.97
N PHE A 60 16.96 1.23 3.17
CA PHE A 60 16.89 1.87 1.87
C PHE A 60 16.77 3.40 2.01
N ASP A 61 15.90 3.88 2.89
CA ASP A 61 15.62 5.29 3.11
C ASP A 61 16.87 6.05 3.59
N ARG A 62 17.66 5.44 4.49
CA ARG A 62 18.96 6.00 4.93
C ARG A 62 19.98 6.19 3.80
N GLN A 63 19.85 5.50 2.67
CA GLN A 63 20.74 5.73 1.53
C GLN A 63 20.48 7.08 0.85
N GLY A 64 19.26 7.63 0.99
CA GLY A 64 18.87 8.93 0.42
C GLY A 64 18.86 8.98 -1.11
N GLN A 65 18.92 7.83 -1.80
CA GLN A 65 18.99 7.75 -3.26
C GLN A 65 17.67 7.25 -3.85
N PHE A 66 16.81 8.19 -4.22
CA PHE A 66 15.46 7.92 -4.74
C PHE A 66 15.35 8.08 -6.26
N ASP A 67 16.32 7.55 -7.01
CA ASP A 67 16.27 7.48 -8.47
C ASP A 67 15.71 6.15 -8.98
N HIS A 68 15.34 6.08 -10.27
CA HIS A 68 14.75 4.89 -10.88
C HIS A 68 15.62 3.64 -10.77
N ARG A 69 16.95 3.77 -10.86
CA ARG A 69 17.87 2.64 -10.81
C ARG A 69 17.93 2.09 -9.39
N SER A 70 18.06 2.97 -8.40
CA SER A 70 18.11 2.63 -6.98
C SER A 70 16.82 1.96 -6.52
N VAL A 71 15.65 2.53 -6.86
CA VAL A 71 14.33 1.94 -6.53
C VAL A 71 14.13 0.58 -7.20
N ARG A 72 14.46 0.43 -8.49
CA ARG A 72 14.33 -0.86 -9.17
C ARG A 72 15.27 -1.93 -8.63
N ARG A 73 16.50 -1.55 -8.27
CA ARG A 73 17.48 -2.46 -7.66
C ARG A 73 16.94 -3.00 -6.34
N GLU A 74 16.45 -2.11 -5.50
CA GLU A 74 15.95 -2.48 -4.17
C GLU A 74 14.65 -3.28 -4.25
N ALA A 75 13.70 -2.89 -5.10
CA ALA A 75 12.48 -3.66 -5.32
C ALA A 75 12.77 -5.09 -5.79
N ARG A 76 13.76 -5.28 -6.68
CA ARG A 76 14.22 -6.63 -7.07
C ARG A 76 14.80 -7.42 -5.91
N ARG A 77 15.62 -6.79 -5.04
CA ARG A 77 16.17 -7.44 -3.84
C ARG A 77 15.06 -7.93 -2.91
N LEU A 78 14.00 -7.15 -2.80
CA LEU A 78 12.81 -7.47 -2.00
C LEU A 78 11.80 -8.37 -2.71
N MET A 79 12.04 -8.72 -3.97
CA MET A 79 11.12 -9.50 -4.82
C MET A 79 9.71 -8.87 -4.95
N ILE A 80 9.65 -7.54 -5.00
CA ILE A 80 8.42 -6.77 -5.22
C ILE A 80 8.49 -5.98 -6.53
N ASP A 81 7.34 -5.58 -7.06
CA ASP A 81 7.30 -4.65 -8.20
C ASP A 81 7.79 -3.26 -7.76
N GLY A 82 8.58 -2.59 -8.62
CA GLY A 82 9.14 -1.27 -8.33
C GLY A 82 8.10 -0.19 -8.03
N SER A 83 6.86 -0.35 -8.49
CA SER A 83 5.76 0.56 -8.15
C SER A 83 5.47 0.59 -6.66
N ILE A 84 5.56 -0.55 -5.96
CA ILE A 84 5.26 -0.64 -4.53
C ILE A 84 6.25 0.20 -3.73
N LEU A 85 7.55 0.01 -3.98
CA LEU A 85 8.59 0.79 -3.32
C LEU A 85 8.55 2.27 -3.73
N ALA A 86 8.33 2.56 -5.01
CA ALA A 86 8.17 3.94 -5.49
C ALA A 86 6.99 4.66 -4.82
N GLY A 87 5.87 3.96 -4.62
CA GLY A 87 4.71 4.48 -3.91
C GLY A 87 5.04 4.85 -2.48
N ARG A 88 5.74 3.97 -1.75
CA ARG A 88 6.17 4.24 -0.37
C ARG A 88 7.12 5.44 -0.30
N VAL A 89 8.10 5.55 -1.20
CA VAL A 89 9.01 6.71 -1.26
C VAL A 89 8.25 8.02 -1.42
N ARG A 90 7.33 8.09 -2.38
CA ARG A 90 6.52 9.31 -2.63
C ARG A 90 5.70 9.71 -1.42
N MET A 91 5.14 8.73 -0.70
CA MET A 91 4.32 8.97 0.48
C MET A 91 5.14 9.42 1.70
N GLU A 92 6.22 8.71 2.04
CA GLU A 92 7.03 8.99 3.24
C GLU A 92 7.80 10.32 3.11
N HIS A 93 8.16 10.71 1.89
CA HIS A 93 8.82 12.00 1.61
C HIS A 93 7.84 13.11 1.21
N ASN A 94 6.54 12.82 1.14
CA ASN A 94 5.50 13.75 0.68
C ASN A 94 5.84 14.45 -0.67
N ASP A 95 6.52 13.74 -1.58
CA ASP A 95 6.83 14.23 -2.93
C ASP A 95 6.24 13.30 -3.98
N PHE A 96 5.10 13.69 -4.53
CA PHE A 96 4.40 12.92 -5.55
C PHE A 96 4.89 13.20 -6.97
N ARG A 97 5.85 14.12 -7.16
CA ARG A 97 6.41 14.50 -8.46
C ARG A 97 7.57 13.59 -8.86
N ILE A 98 8.21 12.92 -7.89
CA ILE A 98 9.24 11.93 -8.15
C ILE A 98 8.63 10.58 -8.53
N LEU A 99 9.41 9.78 -9.28
CA LEU A 99 9.11 8.37 -9.59
C LEU A 99 7.74 8.12 -10.27
N THR A 100 7.11 9.14 -10.87
CA THR A 100 5.75 9.06 -11.43
C THR A 100 5.60 7.97 -12.50
N SER A 101 6.66 7.69 -13.27
CA SER A 101 6.66 6.61 -14.26
C SER A 101 6.83 5.21 -13.67
N LEU A 102 7.22 5.08 -12.40
CA LEU A 102 7.38 3.78 -11.72
C LEU A 102 6.12 3.32 -10.99
N VAL A 103 5.22 4.21 -10.60
CA VAL A 103 4.05 3.81 -9.79
C VAL A 103 3.00 3.01 -10.56
N GLY A 104 3.11 2.90 -11.88
CA GLY A 104 2.25 2.04 -12.69
C GLY A 104 0.81 2.53 -12.74
N ASN A 105 0.63 3.83 -13.00
CA ASN A 105 -0.68 4.46 -13.20
C ASN A 105 -1.51 3.72 -14.27
N GLY A 106 -2.80 3.50 -13.99
CA GLY A 106 -3.74 2.88 -14.93
C GLY A 106 -3.55 1.40 -15.23
N LYS A 107 -2.45 0.76 -14.79
CA LYS A 107 -2.13 -0.64 -15.11
C LYS A 107 -3.19 -1.64 -14.64
N VAL A 108 -3.84 -1.39 -13.50
CA VAL A 108 -4.89 -2.28 -12.98
C VAL A 108 -6.23 -2.00 -13.66
N ARG A 109 -6.54 -0.73 -13.96
CA ARG A 109 -7.82 -0.32 -14.55
C ARG A 109 -8.11 -1.02 -15.88
N VAL A 110 -7.08 -1.29 -16.69
CA VAL A 110 -7.26 -1.96 -17.99
C VAL A 110 -7.67 -3.43 -17.85
N LEU A 111 -7.38 -4.09 -16.72
CA LEU A 111 -7.75 -5.49 -16.48
C LEU A 111 -9.24 -5.67 -16.16
N PHE A 112 -9.89 -4.60 -15.69
CA PHE A 112 -11.30 -4.59 -15.30
C PHE A 112 -12.19 -3.83 -16.31
N LYS A 113 -11.66 -3.49 -17.48
CA LYS A 113 -12.52 -3.07 -18.59
C LYS A 113 -13.28 -4.31 -19.06
N LEU A 114 -14.50 -4.47 -18.56
CA LEU A 114 -15.48 -5.41 -19.10
C LEU A 114 -15.50 -5.21 -20.63
N SER A 115 -15.22 -6.28 -21.36
CA SER A 115 -15.67 -6.36 -22.75
C SER A 115 -17.16 -6.01 -22.78
N PRO A 116 -17.65 -5.28 -23.81
CA PRO A 116 -19.07 -4.97 -23.92
C PRO A 116 -19.86 -6.26 -23.75
N ASN A 117 -20.87 -6.22 -22.88
CA ASN A 117 -21.75 -7.34 -22.61
C ASN A 117 -22.23 -7.91 -23.96
N PRO A 118 -21.91 -9.16 -24.33
CA PRO A 118 -22.38 -9.74 -25.60
C PRO A 118 -23.89 -9.96 -25.62
N PHE A 119 -24.59 -9.65 -24.52
CA PHE A 119 -26.04 -9.78 -24.36
C PHE A 119 -26.74 -8.47 -23.99
N ALA A 120 -26.13 -7.30 -24.21
CA ALA A 120 -26.78 -5.99 -24.11
C ALA A 120 -27.20 -5.47 -25.48
#